data_AF-A0A8T7DHP5-F1
#
_entry.id   AF-A0A8T7DHP5-F1
#
_cell.length_a   1.000
_cell.length_b   1.000
_cell.length_c   1.000
_cell.angle_alpha   90.00
_cell.angle_beta   90.00
_cell.angle_gamma   90.00
#
_symmetry.space_group_name_H-M   'P 1'
#
loop_
_entity.id
_entity.type
_entity.pdbx_description
1 polymer ?
#
loop_
_entity_poly.entity_id
_entity_poly.type
_entity_poly.pdbx_seq_one_letter_code
_entity_poly.pdbx_strand_id
1 'polypeptide(L)'
;YQRQLNRERFVARVESVVDVGVEAVYDVHVPGINTFDANGLHVHNCGEQPLPPYGSCLLGSLNLTKFVLDPFTPESRFDWETFCETVGIFTRMLDNVVEINGLPLQQQQDEITSKRRHGMGYLGLGSTLTMLGMRYGDKESVKFTERVTREMAVEGWRMGLALGKEKGAAPILEKEYTVTEEMLRLRPEMARDGISVGDKLQGKVLHTRYSRYMQQLAAIDPALVDELAEVGCRFTHHTSIAPTGTIALSLANNASNGIEPSFAHQYSRNIIREGRKTKEKLDVYSFELLAFRQYIDADASPFADKVRNRLPDYFITAQDISPRQHVDMQAAAQKWIDSSISKTINVPSDFPYDDFKDIYQYAYEKGLKGCTTFRFNPEAFQGVLVTEQDLENTIYSFTLEDGATVRLKGNEEVEYDGEMHTAANLYDALKEGYYGKF
;
A
#
# COMPACT_ATOMS: atom_id res chain seq x y z
N TYR A 1 -22.01 10.73 -22.92
CA TYR A 1 -21.49 10.90 -21.55
C TYR A 1 -20.60 12.14 -21.53
N GLN A 2 -21.18 13.32 -21.27
CA GLN A 2 -20.42 14.57 -21.11
C GLN A 2 -20.46 14.93 -19.63
N ARG A 3 -19.41 14.54 -18.90
CA ARG A 3 -19.20 15.00 -17.53
C ARG A 3 -18.51 16.36 -17.64
N GLN A 4 -19.19 17.45 -17.30
CA GLN A 4 -18.47 18.69 -16.98
C GLN A 4 -17.61 18.40 -15.74
N LEU A 5 -16.32 18.72 -15.82
CA LEU A 5 -15.47 18.78 -14.63
C LEU A 5 -16.16 19.70 -13.62
N ASN A 6 -16.42 19.22 -12.40
CA ASN A 6 -16.71 20.08 -11.25
C ASN A 6 -15.46 20.95 -11.02
N ARG A 7 -15.36 22.04 -11.78
CA ARG A 7 -14.43 23.16 -11.56
C ARG A 7 -15.12 24.17 -10.65
N GLU A 8 -15.54 23.74 -9.47
CA GLU A 8 -15.43 24.68 -8.36
C GLU A 8 -13.96 24.71 -7.99
N ARG A 9 -13.27 25.77 -8.40
CA ARG A 9 -12.00 26.08 -7.76
C ARG A 9 -12.36 26.42 -6.32
N PHE A 10 -11.93 25.61 -5.36
CA PHE A 10 -11.87 26.00 -3.96
C PHE A 10 -10.83 27.12 -3.83
N VAL A 11 -11.23 28.34 -4.19
CA VAL A 11 -10.47 29.56 -3.93
C VAL A 11 -11.30 30.35 -2.94
N ALA A 12 -10.90 30.29 -1.68
CA ALA A 12 -11.38 31.22 -0.69
C ALA A 12 -10.62 32.54 -0.87
N ARG A 13 -11.32 33.67 -0.86
CA ARG A 13 -10.69 34.97 -0.68
C ARG A 13 -10.54 35.16 0.82
N VAL A 14 -9.32 35.35 1.30
CA VAL A 14 -9.09 35.71 2.71
C VAL A 14 -9.77 37.07 2.93
N GLU A 15 -10.88 37.05 3.67
CA GLU A 15 -11.70 38.24 3.93
C GLU A 15 -10.99 39.19 4.89
N SER A 16 -10.36 38.63 5.92
CA SER A 16 -9.48 39.34 6.82
C SER A 16 -8.48 38.38 7.45
N VAL A 17 -7.33 38.89 7.85
CA VAL A 17 -6.40 38.20 8.74
C VAL A 17 -6.55 38.89 10.09
N VAL A 18 -7.05 38.15 11.09
CA VAL A 18 -7.29 38.67 12.43
C VAL A 18 -6.24 38.08 13.35
N ASP A 19 -5.53 38.93 14.09
CA ASP A 19 -4.63 38.49 15.15
C ASP A 19 -5.48 37.91 16.29
N VAL A 20 -5.34 36.60 16.53
CA VAL A 20 -6.05 35.86 17.59
C VAL A 20 -5.14 35.54 18.77
N GLY A 21 -3.99 36.22 18.84
CA GLY A 21 -2.92 35.94 19.80
C GLY A 21 -1.99 34.81 19.36
N VAL A 22 -1.12 34.41 20.28
CA VAL A 22 -0.11 33.36 20.08
C VAL A 22 -0.44 32.20 21.01
N GLU A 23 -0.68 31.03 20.42
CA GLU A 23 -0.81 29.77 21.15
C GLU A 23 0.35 28.84 20.78
N ALA A 24 0.77 28.01 21.73
CA ALA A 24 1.74 26.97 21.45
C ALA A 24 1.07 25.90 20.57
N VAL A 25 1.32 25.96 19.26
CA VAL A 25 0.93 24.91 18.31
C VAL A 25 2.12 23.99 18.09
N TYR A 26 1.85 22.69 17.95
CA TYR A 26 2.86 21.74 17.48
C TYR A 26 2.98 21.89 15.97
N ASP A 27 3.96 22.68 15.52
CA ASP A 27 4.36 22.65 14.11
C ASP A 27 5.20 21.40 13.88
N VAL A 28 4.53 20.35 13.41
CA VAL A 28 5.17 19.10 13.02
C VAL A 28 5.75 19.18 11.61
N HIS A 29 5.55 20.25 10.85
CA HIS A 29 6.07 20.33 9.49
C HIS A 29 7.60 20.51 9.51
N VAL A 30 8.32 19.69 8.75
CA VAL A 30 9.77 19.87 8.62
C VAL A 30 10.04 20.95 7.56
N PRO A 31 10.68 22.08 7.91
CA PRO A 31 10.87 23.19 6.97
C PRO A 31 11.60 22.76 5.69
N GLY A 32 11.00 23.06 4.53
CA GLY A 32 11.62 22.84 3.22
C GLY A 32 11.36 21.47 2.59
N ILE A 33 10.66 20.54 3.26
CA ILE A 33 10.27 19.24 2.72
C ILE A 33 8.81 18.92 3.05
N ASN A 34 8.06 18.31 2.13
CA ASN A 34 6.65 17.93 2.34
C ASN A 34 6.56 16.66 3.22
N THR A 35 6.97 16.79 4.48
CA THR A 35 6.95 15.77 5.54
C THR A 35 6.52 16.39 6.86
N PHE A 36 6.09 15.57 7.81
CA PHE A 36 6.00 16.00 9.19
C PHE A 36 6.84 15.11 10.13
N ASP A 37 7.39 15.74 11.16
CA ASP A 37 8.11 15.15 12.29
C ASP A 37 7.10 14.54 13.27
N ALA A 38 7.10 13.21 13.35
CA ALA A 38 6.36 12.45 14.34
C ALA A 38 7.32 11.92 15.42
N ASN A 39 7.79 12.82 16.30
CA ASN A 39 8.66 12.49 17.43
C ASN A 39 10.05 11.95 17.02
N GLY A 40 10.73 12.66 16.12
CA GLY A 40 12.04 12.33 15.57
C GLY A 40 11.98 11.39 14.35
N LEU A 41 10.79 11.10 13.83
CA LEU A 41 10.56 10.23 12.67
C LEU A 41 9.99 11.06 11.51
N HIS A 42 10.61 10.96 10.34
CA HIS A 42 10.09 11.58 9.11
C HIS A 42 8.90 10.79 8.57
N VAL A 43 7.75 11.44 8.41
CA VAL A 43 6.52 10.84 7.88
C VAL A 43 6.12 11.46 6.54
N HIS A 44 5.77 10.60 5.57
CA HIS A 44 5.23 10.96 4.24
C HIS A 44 3.84 10.32 4.03
N ASN A 45 3.09 10.78 3.02
CA ASN A 45 1.85 10.14 2.58
C ASN A 45 2.12 8.72 2.06
N CYS A 46 1.37 7.73 2.57
CA CYS A 46 1.39 6.28 2.25
C CYS A 46 2.74 5.53 2.37
N GLY A 47 3.88 6.23 2.34
CA GLY A 47 5.21 5.71 2.69
C GLY A 47 5.85 4.75 1.69
N GLU A 48 5.19 4.41 0.59
CA GLU A 48 5.63 3.45 -0.41
C GLU A 48 6.69 4.00 -1.39
N GLN A 49 6.79 5.33 -1.52
CA GLN A 49 7.75 5.99 -2.41
C GLN A 49 8.46 7.16 -1.72
N PRO A 50 9.70 6.97 -1.24
CA PRO A 50 10.56 8.08 -0.84
C PRO A 50 10.98 8.89 -2.08
N LEU A 51 10.42 10.09 -2.23
CA LEU A 51 10.65 10.95 -3.39
C LEU A 51 11.62 12.10 -3.07
N PRO A 52 12.57 12.41 -3.98
CA PRO A 52 13.34 13.65 -3.88
C PRO A 52 12.43 14.86 -4.16
N PRO A 53 12.90 16.09 -3.91
CA PRO A 53 12.21 17.30 -4.37
C PRO A 53 11.83 17.21 -5.85
N TYR A 54 10.57 17.53 -6.17
CA TYR A 54 9.97 17.40 -7.51
C TYR A 54 9.95 15.98 -8.07
N GLY A 55 10.29 14.96 -7.29
CA GLY A 55 10.11 13.57 -7.67
C GLY A 55 8.63 13.27 -7.91
N SER A 56 8.35 12.44 -8.91
CA SER A 56 7.05 11.83 -9.14
C SER A 56 7.24 10.32 -9.26
N CYS A 57 6.19 9.56 -9.02
CA CYS A 57 6.21 8.13 -9.25
C CYS A 57 4.94 7.68 -9.96
N LEU A 58 5.14 6.90 -11.00
CA LEU A 58 4.09 6.20 -11.72
C LEU A 58 3.96 4.81 -11.10
N LEU A 59 2.77 4.50 -10.58
CA LEU A 59 2.51 3.26 -9.86
C LEU A 59 1.70 2.30 -10.72
N GLY A 60 1.96 1.01 -10.55
CA GLY A 60 1.23 -0.07 -11.19
C GLY A 60 1.17 -1.29 -10.27
N SER A 61 0.12 -2.10 -10.37
CA SER A 61 -0.03 -3.28 -9.52
C SER A 61 -0.52 -4.50 -10.30
N LEU A 62 0.20 -5.61 -10.16
CA LEU A 62 -0.20 -6.93 -10.64
C LEU A 62 -1.26 -7.53 -9.72
N ASN A 63 -2.31 -8.11 -10.28
CA ASN A 63 -3.29 -8.86 -9.48
C ASN A 63 -2.80 -10.30 -9.29
N LEU A 64 -2.28 -10.63 -8.09
CA LEU A 64 -1.68 -11.94 -7.83
C LEU A 64 -2.69 -13.09 -7.92
N THR A 65 -3.98 -12.82 -7.76
CA THR A 65 -5.01 -13.88 -7.78
C THR A 65 -5.18 -14.50 -9.16
N LYS A 66 -4.70 -13.82 -10.21
CA LYS A 66 -4.76 -14.30 -11.61
C LYS A 66 -3.72 -15.36 -11.94
N PHE A 67 -2.74 -15.57 -11.07
CA PHE A 67 -1.67 -16.55 -11.27
C PHE A 67 -1.83 -17.77 -10.37
N VAL A 68 -3.00 -17.96 -9.73
CA VAL A 68 -3.27 -19.17 -8.94
C VAL A 68 -3.98 -20.20 -9.82
N LEU A 69 -3.40 -21.38 -9.90
CA LEU A 69 -3.97 -22.55 -10.57
C LEU A 69 -4.53 -23.51 -9.53
N ASP A 70 -5.66 -24.13 -9.85
CA ASP A 70 -6.34 -25.12 -9.01
C ASP A 70 -6.58 -24.61 -7.56
N PRO A 71 -7.20 -23.43 -7.38
CA PRO A 71 -7.29 -22.79 -6.08
C PRO A 71 -8.08 -23.62 -5.08
N PHE A 72 -7.66 -23.57 -3.80
CA PHE A 72 -8.27 -24.25 -2.66
C PHE A 72 -8.18 -25.78 -2.68
N THR A 73 -7.42 -26.37 -3.61
CA THR A 73 -7.17 -27.82 -3.66
C THR A 73 -5.75 -28.17 -3.20
N PRO A 74 -5.47 -29.44 -2.87
CA PRO A 74 -4.10 -29.91 -2.59
C PRO A 74 -3.09 -29.69 -3.73
N GLU A 75 -3.57 -29.54 -4.96
CA GLU A 75 -2.78 -29.30 -6.18
C GLU A 75 -2.58 -27.80 -6.48
N SER A 76 -3.11 -26.93 -5.61
CA SER A 76 -3.02 -25.48 -5.77
C SER A 76 -1.57 -25.03 -5.91
N ARG A 77 -1.32 -24.20 -6.92
CA ARG A 77 0.03 -23.69 -7.21
C ARG A 77 -0.02 -22.32 -7.85
N PHE A 78 1.11 -21.63 -7.80
CA PHE A 78 1.29 -20.34 -8.45
C PHE A 78 1.97 -20.53 -9.82
N ASP A 79 1.42 -19.90 -10.85
CA ASP A 79 1.93 -19.88 -12.21
C ASP A 79 3.07 -18.85 -12.34
N TRP A 80 4.28 -19.30 -12.04
CA TRP A 80 5.49 -18.49 -12.08
C TRP A 80 5.87 -18.04 -13.50
N GLU A 81 5.58 -18.86 -14.51
CA GLU A 81 5.94 -18.56 -15.90
C GLU A 81 5.11 -17.38 -16.41
N THR A 82 3.79 -17.48 -16.33
CA THR A 82 2.87 -16.41 -16.72
C THR A 82 3.08 -15.16 -15.86
N PHE A 83 3.40 -15.31 -14.57
CA PHE A 83 3.72 -14.19 -13.69
C PHE A 83 4.94 -13.41 -14.19
N CYS A 84 6.08 -14.08 -14.44
CA CYS A 84 7.30 -13.43 -14.91
C CYS A 84 7.10 -12.80 -16.30
N GLU A 85 6.40 -13.48 -17.22
CA GLU A 85 6.07 -12.90 -18.53
C GLU A 85 5.26 -11.60 -18.37
N THR A 86 4.26 -11.61 -17.48
CA THR A 86 3.42 -10.44 -17.21
C THR A 86 4.24 -9.30 -16.57
N VAL A 87 5.17 -9.61 -15.66
CA VAL A 87 6.10 -8.62 -15.08
C VAL A 87 6.93 -7.95 -16.17
N GLY A 88 7.47 -8.71 -17.12
CA GLY A 88 8.24 -8.17 -18.25
C GLY A 88 7.40 -7.22 -19.12
N ILE A 89 6.21 -7.65 -19.52
CA ILE A 89 5.27 -6.82 -20.30
C ILE A 89 4.90 -5.54 -19.54
N PHE A 90 4.56 -5.68 -18.26
CA PHE A 90 4.12 -4.55 -17.45
C PHE A 90 5.26 -3.58 -17.15
N THR A 91 6.50 -4.06 -17.04
CA THR A 91 7.69 -3.20 -16.87
C THR A 91 7.87 -2.27 -18.07
N ARG A 92 7.73 -2.80 -19.28
CA ARG A 92 7.74 -1.99 -20.51
C ARG A 92 6.58 -1.01 -20.55
N MET A 93 5.38 -1.43 -20.13
CA MET A 93 4.23 -0.53 -20.06
C MET A 93 4.52 0.66 -19.13
N LEU A 94 5.04 0.43 -17.92
CA LEU A 94 5.37 1.50 -16.98
C LEU A 94 6.46 2.44 -17.51
N ASP A 95 7.48 1.91 -18.20
CA ASP A 95 8.48 2.74 -18.90
C ASP A 95 7.84 3.61 -20.00
N ASN A 96 6.84 3.11 -20.71
CA ASN A 96 6.11 3.92 -21.69
C ASN A 96 5.27 5.02 -21.01
N VAL A 97 4.69 4.77 -19.82
CA VAL A 97 3.96 5.79 -19.06
C VAL A 97 4.87 6.94 -18.63
N VAL A 98 6.15 6.67 -18.35
CA VAL A 98 7.17 7.72 -18.09
C VAL A 98 7.25 8.72 -19.26
N GLU A 99 7.07 8.26 -20.50
CA GLU A 99 7.15 9.11 -21.70
C GLU A 99 5.89 9.97 -21.92
N ILE A 100 4.74 9.53 -21.42
CA ILE A 100 3.44 10.20 -21.60
C ILE A 100 2.86 10.78 -20.28
N ASN A 101 3.73 11.05 -19.30
CA ASN A 101 3.35 11.36 -17.91
C ASN A 101 2.45 12.60 -17.72
N GLY A 102 2.51 13.59 -18.62
CA GLY A 102 1.69 14.80 -18.55
C GLY A 102 1.88 15.67 -17.28
N LEU A 103 3.05 15.60 -16.63
CA LEU A 103 3.33 16.32 -15.37
C LEU A 103 3.32 17.85 -15.59
N PRO A 104 2.69 18.63 -14.69
CA PRO A 104 2.45 20.05 -14.91
C PRO A 104 3.68 20.96 -14.66
N LEU A 105 4.65 20.50 -13.85
CA LEU A 105 5.83 21.29 -13.49
C LEU A 105 7.06 20.81 -14.25
N GLN A 106 7.84 21.74 -14.80
CA GLN A 106 9.07 21.41 -15.54
C GLN A 106 10.06 20.60 -14.70
N GLN A 107 10.25 20.97 -13.43
CA GLN A 107 11.15 20.25 -12.53
C GLN A 107 10.73 18.79 -12.32
N GLN A 108 9.41 18.50 -12.33
CA GLN A 108 8.92 17.12 -12.25
C GLN A 108 9.16 16.35 -13.55
N GLN A 109 9.03 17.02 -14.70
CA GLN A 109 9.36 16.43 -16.00
C GLN A 109 10.85 16.11 -16.11
N ASP A 110 11.72 16.98 -15.61
CA ASP A 110 13.17 16.77 -15.59
C ASP A 110 13.54 15.60 -14.68
N GLU A 111 12.93 15.52 -13.49
CA GLU A 111 13.13 14.43 -12.53
C GLU A 111 12.71 13.06 -13.10
N ILE A 112 11.48 12.96 -13.64
CA ILE A 112 10.98 11.70 -14.19
C ILE A 112 11.76 11.30 -15.45
N THR A 113 12.16 12.25 -16.30
CA THR A 113 12.94 11.95 -17.52
C THR A 113 14.36 11.53 -17.18
N SER A 114 14.99 12.17 -16.18
CA SER A 114 16.36 11.89 -15.78
C SER A 114 16.50 10.54 -15.09
N LYS A 115 15.55 10.17 -14.21
CA LYS A 115 15.65 8.98 -13.34
C LYS A 115 14.75 7.83 -13.77
N ARG A 116 13.69 8.13 -14.53
CA ARG A 116 12.68 7.19 -15.05
C ARG A 116 12.13 6.29 -13.96
N ARG A 117 11.79 6.87 -12.80
CA ARG A 117 11.30 6.13 -11.64
C ARG A 117 9.88 5.66 -11.86
N HIS A 118 9.61 4.40 -11.54
CA HIS A 118 8.27 3.86 -11.39
C HIS A 118 8.22 2.88 -10.22
N GLY A 119 7.01 2.50 -9.83
CA GLY A 119 6.74 1.57 -8.74
C GLY A 119 5.77 0.50 -9.18
N MET A 120 6.30 -0.64 -9.62
CA MET A 120 5.55 -1.86 -9.80
C MET A 120 5.40 -2.57 -8.46
N GLY A 121 4.16 -2.84 -8.09
CA GLY A 121 3.82 -3.70 -6.98
C GLY A 121 2.79 -4.73 -7.38
N TYR A 122 2.04 -5.17 -6.39
CA TYR A 122 0.95 -6.10 -6.57
C TYR A 122 -0.18 -5.81 -5.60
N LEU A 123 -1.35 -6.36 -5.91
CA LEU A 123 -2.50 -6.48 -5.03
C LEU A 123 -2.90 -7.96 -4.91
N GLY A 124 -3.73 -8.26 -3.91
CA GLY A 124 -4.32 -9.57 -3.72
C GLY A 124 -3.40 -10.60 -3.05
N LEU A 125 -2.32 -10.17 -2.35
CA LEU A 125 -1.43 -11.13 -1.69
C LEU A 125 -2.17 -12.01 -0.67
N GLY A 126 -2.99 -11.40 0.20
CA GLY A 126 -3.83 -12.11 1.15
C GLY A 126 -4.77 -13.10 0.46
N SER A 127 -5.50 -12.64 -0.56
CA SER A 127 -6.38 -13.49 -1.35
C SER A 127 -5.64 -14.66 -2.00
N THR A 128 -4.47 -14.41 -2.59
CA THR A 128 -3.62 -15.44 -3.21
C THR A 128 -3.16 -16.49 -2.21
N LEU A 129 -2.74 -16.07 -1.01
CA LEU A 129 -2.34 -17.01 0.04
C LEU A 129 -3.50 -17.90 0.48
N THR A 130 -4.70 -17.33 0.68
CA THR A 130 -5.91 -18.09 0.97
C THR A 130 -6.24 -19.09 -0.15
N MET A 131 -6.11 -18.67 -1.41
CA MET A 131 -6.34 -19.54 -2.57
C MET A 131 -5.30 -20.67 -2.69
N LEU A 132 -4.10 -20.50 -2.13
CA LEU A 132 -3.05 -21.52 -2.04
C LEU A 132 -3.15 -22.35 -0.73
N GLY A 133 -4.18 -22.15 0.08
CA GLY A 133 -4.35 -22.84 1.36
C GLY A 133 -3.32 -22.45 2.44
N MET A 134 -2.67 -21.30 2.33
CA MET A 134 -1.68 -20.79 3.28
C MET A 134 -2.32 -19.78 4.24
N ARG A 135 -1.87 -19.77 5.51
CA ARG A 135 -2.33 -18.79 6.50
C ARG A 135 -1.46 -17.55 6.41
N TYR A 136 -2.03 -16.37 6.20
CA TYR A 136 -1.24 -15.15 6.15
C TYR A 136 -0.37 -14.98 7.42
N GLY A 137 0.94 -14.79 7.23
CA GLY A 137 1.89 -14.60 8.33
C GLY A 137 2.46 -15.89 8.94
N ASP A 138 2.12 -17.07 8.41
CA ASP A 138 2.83 -18.31 8.72
C ASP A 138 4.16 -18.43 7.96
N LYS A 139 4.98 -19.43 8.30
CA LYS A 139 6.33 -19.58 7.72
C LYS A 139 6.30 -19.76 6.20
N GLU A 140 5.31 -20.47 5.67
CA GLU A 140 5.23 -20.76 4.23
C GLU A 140 4.72 -19.54 3.45
N SER A 141 3.74 -18.79 3.96
CA SER A 141 3.30 -17.52 3.36
C SER A 141 4.38 -16.44 3.38
N VAL A 142 5.21 -16.38 4.44
CA VAL A 142 6.39 -15.48 4.49
C VAL A 142 7.39 -15.84 3.39
N LYS A 143 7.71 -17.13 3.21
CA LYS A 143 8.59 -17.60 2.12
C LYS A 143 8.00 -17.33 0.74
N PHE A 144 6.69 -17.57 0.57
CA PHE A 144 5.98 -17.28 -0.67
C PHE A 144 6.05 -15.79 -0.99
N THR A 145 5.80 -14.94 0.01
CA THR A 145 5.86 -13.47 -0.12
C THR A 145 7.25 -13.02 -0.56
N GLU A 146 8.32 -13.50 0.08
CA GLU A 146 9.68 -13.21 -0.36
C GLU A 146 9.93 -13.66 -1.80
N ARG A 147 9.47 -14.87 -2.17
CA ARG A 147 9.64 -15.39 -3.53
C ARG A 147 8.90 -14.56 -4.57
N VAL A 148 7.62 -14.26 -4.38
CA VAL A 148 6.83 -13.51 -5.37
C VAL A 148 7.38 -12.10 -5.57
N THR A 149 7.82 -11.43 -4.50
CA THR A 149 8.46 -10.12 -4.62
C THR A 149 9.84 -10.21 -5.28
N ARG A 150 10.62 -11.26 -4.99
CA ARG A 150 11.91 -11.51 -5.65
C ARG A 150 11.76 -11.71 -7.15
N GLU A 151 10.89 -12.63 -7.58
CA GLU A 151 10.72 -12.92 -9.01
C GLU A 151 10.24 -11.66 -9.76
N MET A 152 9.33 -10.87 -9.17
CA MET A 152 8.92 -9.56 -9.71
C MET A 152 10.11 -8.61 -9.88
N ALA A 153 10.93 -8.48 -8.84
CA ALA A 153 12.07 -7.56 -8.87
C ALA A 153 13.13 -8.00 -9.89
N VAL A 154 13.54 -9.28 -9.86
CA VAL A 154 14.58 -9.83 -10.74
C VAL A 154 14.16 -9.71 -12.21
N GLU A 155 12.95 -10.12 -12.55
CA GLU A 155 12.44 -10.03 -13.92
C GLU A 155 12.30 -8.57 -14.37
N GLY A 156 11.87 -7.70 -13.45
CA GLY A 156 11.90 -6.26 -13.63
C GLY A 156 13.26 -5.72 -14.06
N TRP A 157 14.33 -6.05 -13.33
CA TRP A 157 15.69 -5.61 -13.67
C TRP A 157 16.21 -6.20 -14.97
N ARG A 158 15.86 -7.46 -15.30
CA ARG A 158 16.17 -8.06 -16.61
C ARG A 158 15.52 -7.30 -17.75
N MET A 159 14.23 -6.99 -17.62
CA MET A 159 13.51 -6.17 -18.60
C MET A 159 14.07 -4.73 -18.64
N GLY A 160 14.46 -4.17 -17.50
CA GLY A 160 15.11 -2.87 -17.40
C GLY A 160 16.43 -2.79 -18.16
N LEU A 161 17.24 -3.86 -18.11
CA LEU A 161 18.45 -4.01 -18.93
C LEU A 161 18.12 -4.15 -20.42
N ALA A 162 17.15 -4.99 -20.78
CA ALA A 162 16.72 -5.15 -22.17
C ALA A 162 16.24 -3.83 -22.78
N LEU A 163 15.43 -3.07 -22.04
CA LEU A 163 15.00 -1.72 -22.41
C LEU A 163 16.16 -0.72 -22.43
N GLY A 164 17.16 -0.88 -21.57
CA GLY A 164 18.40 -0.10 -21.58
C GLY A 164 19.17 -0.29 -22.90
N LYS A 165 19.27 -1.53 -23.38
CA LYS A 165 19.88 -1.85 -24.70
C LYS A 165 19.05 -1.30 -25.86
N GLU A 166 17.73 -1.39 -25.79
CA GLU A 166 16.82 -0.97 -26.86
C GLU A 166 16.69 0.56 -26.97
N LYS A 167 16.48 1.23 -25.84
CA LYS A 167 16.06 2.64 -25.78
C LYS A 167 17.09 3.56 -25.11
N GLY A 168 18.19 3.01 -24.59
CA GLY A 168 19.17 3.71 -23.76
C GLY A 168 18.85 3.67 -22.27
N ALA A 169 19.89 3.71 -21.44
CA ALA A 169 19.78 3.77 -19.99
C ALA A 169 19.13 5.08 -19.49
N ALA A 170 18.67 5.10 -18.24
CA ALA A 170 18.19 6.32 -17.60
C ALA A 170 19.31 7.39 -17.64
N PRO A 171 19.04 8.64 -18.08
CA PRO A 171 20.08 9.66 -18.28
C PRO A 171 20.97 9.91 -17.05
N ILE A 172 20.43 9.76 -15.84
CA ILE A 172 21.22 9.91 -14.61
C ILE A 172 22.32 8.85 -14.45
N LEU A 173 22.14 7.66 -15.02
CA LEU A 173 23.10 6.56 -14.93
C LEU A 173 24.31 6.76 -15.86
N GLU A 174 24.18 7.57 -16.91
CA GLU A 174 25.30 7.88 -17.81
C GLU A 174 26.18 9.04 -17.33
N LYS A 175 25.71 9.82 -16.34
CA LYS A 175 26.46 10.94 -15.78
C LYS A 175 27.68 10.45 -15.00
N GLU A 176 28.76 11.23 -15.05
CA GLU A 176 29.93 11.03 -14.17
C GLU A 176 29.74 11.75 -12.84
N TYR A 177 30.18 11.09 -11.77
CA TYR A 177 30.12 11.59 -10.40
C TYR A 177 31.52 11.54 -9.81
N THR A 178 31.93 12.63 -9.18
CA THR A 178 33.17 12.68 -8.39
C THR A 178 32.94 11.95 -7.07
N VAL A 179 33.80 10.98 -6.78
CA VAL A 179 33.76 10.22 -5.53
C VAL A 179 34.11 11.12 -4.36
N THR A 180 33.24 11.13 -3.36
CA THR A 180 33.40 11.92 -2.13
C THR A 180 33.81 11.04 -0.95
N GLU A 181 34.34 11.64 0.11
CA GLU A 181 34.59 10.95 1.38
C GLU A 181 33.33 10.32 1.96
N GLU A 182 32.18 10.99 1.82
CA GLU A 182 30.90 10.45 2.27
C GLU A 182 30.53 9.16 1.55
N MET A 183 30.75 9.10 0.22
CA MET A 183 30.51 7.86 -0.55
C MET A 183 31.37 6.72 -0.02
N LEU A 184 32.68 6.94 0.19
CA LEU A 184 33.59 5.91 0.73
C LEU A 184 33.21 5.49 2.16
N ARG A 185 32.75 6.42 2.99
CA ARG A 185 32.26 6.12 4.36
C ARG A 185 31.01 5.24 4.32
N LEU A 186 30.06 5.56 3.45
CA LEU A 186 28.80 4.81 3.31
C LEU A 186 29.00 3.48 2.56
N ARG A 187 30.01 3.40 1.69
CA ARG A 187 30.35 2.25 0.82
C ARG A 187 31.85 1.93 0.92
N PRO A 188 32.32 1.39 2.05
CA PRO A 188 33.73 1.07 2.25
C PRO A 188 34.29 0.04 1.27
N GLU A 189 33.43 -0.76 0.62
CA GLU A 189 33.79 -1.60 -0.52
C GLU A 189 34.44 -0.84 -1.69
N MET A 190 34.04 0.41 -1.97
CA MET A 190 34.64 1.19 -3.08
C MET A 190 36.15 1.35 -2.89
N ALA A 191 36.59 1.62 -1.66
CA ALA A 191 38.02 1.73 -1.36
C ALA A 191 38.78 0.40 -1.50
N ARG A 192 38.12 -0.73 -1.21
CA ARG A 192 38.69 -2.07 -1.43
C ARG A 192 38.87 -2.38 -2.91
N ASP A 193 38.01 -1.83 -3.75
CA ASP A 193 38.08 -1.93 -5.21
C ASP A 193 39.04 -0.89 -5.83
N GLY A 194 39.83 -0.19 -5.01
CA GLY A 194 40.87 0.74 -5.43
C GLY A 194 40.40 2.16 -5.77
N ILE A 195 39.14 2.49 -5.46
CA ILE A 195 38.57 3.82 -5.73
C ILE A 195 38.96 4.81 -4.63
N SER A 196 39.42 5.98 -5.05
CA SER A 196 39.88 7.09 -4.19
C SER A 196 38.98 8.31 -4.30
N VAL A 197 39.05 9.20 -3.31
CA VAL A 197 38.38 10.51 -3.35
C VAL A 197 38.90 11.30 -4.55
N GLY A 198 37.98 11.88 -5.32
CA GLY A 198 38.31 12.62 -6.54
C GLY A 198 38.22 11.80 -7.83
N ASP A 199 38.17 10.47 -7.74
CA ASP A 199 37.91 9.61 -8.91
C ASP A 199 36.53 9.93 -9.51
N LYS A 200 36.40 9.72 -10.82
CA LYS A 200 35.13 9.89 -11.54
C LYS A 200 34.56 8.55 -11.94
N LEU A 201 33.32 8.29 -11.56
CA LEU A 201 32.61 7.06 -11.90
C LEU A 201 31.27 7.39 -12.54
N GLN A 202 30.86 6.59 -13.53
CA GLN A 202 29.52 6.70 -14.10
C GLN A 202 28.45 6.26 -13.11
N GLY A 203 27.28 6.90 -13.18
CA GLY A 203 26.12 6.59 -12.33
C GLY A 203 25.69 5.13 -12.38
N LYS A 204 25.78 4.47 -13.53
CA LYS A 204 25.51 3.03 -13.68
C LYS A 204 26.44 2.17 -12.85
N VAL A 205 27.74 2.49 -12.78
CA VAL A 205 28.70 1.76 -11.93
C VAL A 205 28.37 1.98 -10.45
N LEU A 206 28.12 3.22 -10.05
CA LEU A 206 27.75 3.56 -8.67
C LEU A 206 26.46 2.87 -8.23
N HIS A 207 25.44 2.88 -9.08
CA HIS A 207 24.13 2.29 -8.81
C HIS A 207 24.20 0.76 -8.73
N THR A 208 24.86 0.11 -9.69
CA THR A 208 24.85 -1.35 -9.83
C THR A 208 25.85 -2.06 -8.92
N ARG A 209 27.05 -1.49 -8.70
CA ARG A 209 28.10 -2.13 -7.90
C ARG A 209 28.05 -1.74 -6.41
N TYR A 210 27.64 -0.51 -6.13
CA TYR A 210 27.80 0.08 -4.81
C TYR A 210 26.47 0.49 -4.14
N SER A 211 25.32 0.12 -4.71
CA SER A 211 24.07 0.15 -3.93
C SER A 211 23.87 -1.18 -3.20
N ARG A 212 23.42 -1.11 -1.94
CA ARG A 212 23.15 -2.30 -1.12
C ARG A 212 22.10 -3.21 -1.78
N TYR A 213 21.11 -2.61 -2.43
CA TYR A 213 20.06 -3.34 -3.14
C TYR A 213 20.63 -4.14 -4.33
N MET A 214 21.44 -3.51 -5.18
CA MET A 214 22.01 -4.21 -6.35
C MET A 214 23.07 -5.24 -5.96
N GLN A 215 23.76 -5.06 -4.83
CA GLN A 215 24.62 -6.11 -4.24
C GLN A 215 23.82 -7.36 -3.84
N GLN A 216 22.59 -7.19 -3.34
CA GLN A 216 21.69 -8.32 -3.08
C GLN A 216 21.25 -9.00 -4.38
N LEU A 217 20.96 -8.23 -5.43
CA LEU A 217 20.65 -8.78 -6.76
C LEU A 217 21.85 -9.57 -7.31
N ALA A 218 23.08 -9.06 -7.14
CA ALA A 218 24.31 -9.71 -7.59
C ALA A 218 24.56 -11.07 -6.92
N ALA A 219 24.03 -11.28 -5.70
CA ALA A 219 24.12 -12.56 -5.01
C ALA A 219 23.27 -13.67 -5.68
N ILE A 220 22.31 -13.31 -6.54
CA ILE A 220 21.42 -14.25 -7.23
C ILE A 220 21.70 -14.28 -8.74
N ASP A 221 21.92 -13.12 -9.34
CA ASP A 221 22.18 -12.99 -10.78
C ASP A 221 23.36 -12.03 -11.01
N PRO A 222 24.61 -12.51 -10.79
CA PRO A 222 25.80 -11.67 -10.94
C PRO A 222 25.99 -11.20 -12.39
N ALA A 223 25.66 -12.05 -13.38
CA ALA A 223 25.76 -11.72 -14.79
C ALA A 223 24.84 -10.56 -15.18
N LEU A 224 23.62 -10.53 -14.65
CA LEU A 224 22.70 -9.40 -14.84
C LEU A 224 23.29 -8.10 -14.29
N VAL A 225 23.88 -8.12 -13.09
CA VAL A 225 24.48 -6.93 -12.47
C VAL A 225 25.74 -6.49 -13.22
N ASP A 226 26.54 -7.43 -13.71
CA ASP A 226 27.70 -7.15 -14.55
C ASP A 226 27.28 -6.40 -15.83
N GLU A 227 26.28 -6.91 -16.53
CA GLU A 227 25.81 -6.31 -17.78
C GLU A 227 25.09 -4.97 -17.53
N LEU A 228 24.37 -4.82 -16.41
CA LEU A 228 23.81 -3.54 -15.98
C LEU A 228 24.88 -2.48 -15.67
N ALA A 229 26.04 -2.88 -15.15
CA ALA A 229 27.14 -1.94 -14.89
C ALA A 229 27.76 -1.39 -16.17
N GLU A 230 27.75 -2.19 -17.25
CA GLU A 230 28.26 -1.81 -18.57
C GLU A 230 27.23 -1.01 -19.38
N VAL A 231 26.00 -1.53 -19.49
CA VAL A 231 24.95 -0.96 -20.35
C VAL A 231 24.15 0.14 -19.64
N GLY A 232 23.87 -0.05 -18.36
CA GLY A 232 22.91 0.76 -17.60
C GLY A 232 21.46 0.27 -17.76
N CYS A 233 20.66 0.45 -16.70
CA CYS A 233 19.23 0.15 -16.72
C CYS A 233 18.41 1.29 -17.35
N ARG A 234 17.26 0.98 -17.95
CA ARG A 234 16.30 1.99 -18.42
C ARG A 234 15.74 2.87 -17.29
N PHE A 235 15.76 2.41 -16.05
CA PHE A 235 15.22 3.11 -14.89
C PHE A 235 16.10 2.93 -13.66
N THR A 236 15.93 3.81 -12.67
CA THR A 236 16.69 3.74 -11.41
C THR A 236 15.97 3.05 -10.27
N HIS A 237 14.63 3.00 -10.33
CA HIS A 237 13.75 2.42 -9.31
C HIS A 237 12.61 1.71 -10.04
N HIS A 238 12.26 0.53 -9.56
CA HIS A 238 11.34 -0.38 -10.22
C HIS A 238 10.17 -0.80 -9.36
N THR A 239 10.39 -1.12 -8.08
CA THR A 239 9.45 -1.88 -7.26
C THR A 239 8.94 -1.10 -6.06
N SER A 240 7.64 -1.20 -5.81
CA SER A 240 6.95 -0.51 -4.71
C SER A 240 5.58 -1.11 -4.50
N ILE A 241 5.17 -1.30 -3.25
CA ILE A 241 3.83 -1.82 -2.97
C ILE A 241 2.96 -0.69 -2.43
N ALA A 242 1.99 -0.28 -3.23
CA ALA A 242 1.01 0.76 -2.88
C ALA A 242 -0.18 0.17 -2.08
N PRO A 243 -1.03 1.02 -1.46
CA PRO A 243 -2.23 0.56 -0.75
C PRO A 243 -3.28 -0.12 -1.63
N THR A 244 -3.33 0.21 -2.93
CA THR A 244 -4.26 -0.32 -3.95
C THR A 244 -5.77 -0.32 -3.62
N GLY A 245 -6.24 0.38 -2.58
CA GLY A 245 -7.63 0.23 -2.09
C GLY A 245 -8.72 0.43 -3.14
N THR A 246 -8.58 1.46 -4.00
CA THR A 246 -9.56 1.71 -5.08
C THR A 246 -9.49 0.64 -6.16
N ILE A 247 -8.30 0.33 -6.68
CA ILE A 247 -8.14 -0.62 -7.81
C ILE A 247 -8.43 -2.06 -7.40
N ALA A 248 -8.16 -2.44 -6.16
CA ALA A 248 -8.48 -3.75 -5.63
C ALA A 248 -10.00 -3.96 -5.57
N LEU A 249 -10.72 -2.97 -5.05
CA LEU A 249 -12.18 -3.00 -5.01
C LEU A 249 -12.81 -2.94 -6.41
N SER A 250 -12.40 -1.98 -7.25
CA SER A 250 -13.11 -1.67 -8.50
C SER A 250 -12.67 -2.49 -9.71
N LEU A 251 -11.41 -2.95 -9.75
CA LEU A 251 -10.83 -3.65 -10.89
C LEU A 251 -10.44 -5.11 -10.57
N ALA A 252 -10.27 -5.45 -9.29
CA ALA A 252 -9.86 -6.79 -8.87
C ALA A 252 -10.94 -7.55 -8.07
N ASN A 253 -12.22 -7.17 -8.21
CA ASN A 253 -13.35 -7.80 -7.54
C ASN A 253 -13.16 -7.95 -6.02
N ASN A 254 -12.62 -6.90 -5.40
CA ASN A 254 -12.36 -6.85 -3.97
C ASN A 254 -11.39 -7.96 -3.48
N ALA A 255 -10.35 -8.25 -4.27
CA ALA A 255 -9.17 -8.93 -3.77
C ALA A 255 -8.50 -8.10 -2.68
N SER A 256 -7.67 -8.73 -1.85
CA SER A 256 -6.98 -8.04 -0.76
C SER A 256 -6.11 -6.89 -1.27
N ASN A 257 -5.93 -5.88 -0.44
CA ASN A 257 -5.28 -4.63 -0.84
C ASN A 257 -3.75 -4.76 -0.79
N GLY A 258 -3.03 -4.58 -1.90
CA GLY A 258 -1.58 -4.53 -1.87
C GLY A 258 -0.96 -5.82 -1.32
N ILE A 259 -0.12 -5.64 -0.30
CA ILE A 259 0.46 -6.70 0.56
C ILE A 259 -0.48 -7.13 1.69
N GLU A 260 -1.56 -6.40 1.96
CA GLU A 260 -2.44 -6.62 3.10
C GLU A 260 -3.19 -7.96 3.03
N PRO A 261 -3.48 -8.58 4.19
CA PRO A 261 -4.52 -9.58 4.29
C PRO A 261 -5.90 -8.96 3.99
N SER A 262 -6.92 -9.79 3.80
CA SER A 262 -8.29 -9.29 3.71
C SER A 262 -8.73 -8.69 5.04
N PHE A 263 -9.36 -7.52 4.99
CA PHE A 263 -9.88 -6.87 6.20
C PHE A 263 -10.98 -7.72 6.84
N ALA A 264 -11.93 -8.17 6.02
CA ALA A 264 -12.98 -9.12 6.36
C ALA A 264 -13.44 -9.83 5.08
N HIS A 265 -13.95 -11.06 5.20
CA HIS A 265 -14.43 -11.81 4.04
C HIS A 265 -15.87 -11.45 3.64
N GLN A 266 -16.64 -10.90 4.58
CA GLN A 266 -17.95 -10.29 4.38
C GLN A 266 -18.06 -9.06 5.28
N TYR A 267 -18.40 -7.92 4.72
CA TYR A 267 -18.65 -6.67 5.44
C TYR A 267 -19.58 -5.79 4.61
N SER A 268 -20.17 -4.77 5.21
CA SER A 268 -21.07 -3.89 4.48
C SER A 268 -20.40 -2.55 4.17
N ARG A 269 -20.75 -1.97 3.03
CA ARG A 269 -20.38 -0.62 2.65
C ARG A 269 -21.61 0.22 2.39
N ASN A 270 -21.55 1.46 2.85
CA ASN A 270 -22.53 2.48 2.58
C ASN A 270 -22.24 3.14 1.23
N ILE A 271 -23.15 3.05 0.27
CA ILE A 271 -23.04 3.72 -1.03
C ILE A 271 -24.09 4.83 -1.12
N ILE A 272 -23.65 6.02 -1.53
CA ILE A 272 -24.56 7.11 -1.87
C ILE A 272 -25.12 6.84 -3.27
N ARG A 273 -26.43 6.60 -3.37
CA ARG A 273 -27.12 6.54 -4.66
C ARG A 273 -27.51 7.94 -5.11
N GLU A 274 -27.23 8.26 -6.36
CA GLU A 274 -27.69 9.50 -6.98
C GLU A 274 -29.22 9.60 -6.86
N GLY A 275 -29.71 10.68 -6.24
CA GLY A 275 -31.14 10.92 -6.02
C GLY A 275 -31.73 10.38 -4.70
N ARG A 276 -30.95 9.79 -3.80
CA ARG A 276 -31.38 9.42 -2.43
C ARG A 276 -30.64 10.23 -1.37
N LYS A 277 -31.32 10.60 -0.28
CA LYS A 277 -30.71 11.25 0.90
C LYS A 277 -30.05 10.21 1.83
N THR A 278 -30.48 8.95 1.75
CA THR A 278 -29.94 7.80 2.48
C THR A 278 -28.75 7.11 1.80
N LYS A 279 -27.78 6.69 2.62
CA LYS A 279 -26.73 5.72 2.26
C LYS A 279 -27.37 4.31 2.17
N GLU A 280 -27.16 3.58 1.09
CA GLU A 280 -27.59 2.17 0.96
C GLU A 280 -26.49 1.24 1.49
N LYS A 281 -26.85 0.34 2.40
CA LYS A 281 -25.97 -0.73 2.90
C LYS A 281 -25.90 -1.84 1.86
N LEU A 282 -24.71 -2.08 1.32
CA LEU A 282 -24.44 -3.16 0.38
C LEU A 282 -23.40 -4.12 0.96
N ASP A 283 -23.70 -5.40 0.88
CA ASP A 283 -22.74 -6.42 1.28
C ASP A 283 -21.62 -6.55 0.25
N VAL A 284 -20.41 -6.55 0.77
CA VAL A 284 -19.18 -6.67 0.02
C VAL A 284 -18.47 -7.93 0.50
N TYR A 285 -18.08 -8.76 -0.45
CA TYR A 285 -17.39 -10.01 -0.20
C TYR A 285 -15.95 -9.91 -0.70
N SER A 286 -15.02 -10.55 0.00
CA SER A 286 -13.65 -10.72 -0.50
C SER A 286 -13.63 -11.60 -1.74
N PHE A 287 -12.68 -11.36 -2.65
CA PHE A 287 -12.52 -12.15 -3.87
C PHE A 287 -12.39 -13.66 -3.59
N GLU A 288 -11.54 -14.03 -2.62
CA GLU A 288 -11.29 -15.42 -2.27
C GLU A 288 -12.53 -16.13 -1.70
N LEU A 289 -13.41 -15.42 -0.99
CA LEU A 289 -14.69 -16.00 -0.57
C LEU A 289 -15.61 -16.26 -1.77
N LEU A 290 -15.70 -15.31 -2.70
CA LEU A 290 -16.50 -15.49 -3.91
C LEU A 290 -15.95 -16.65 -4.76
N ALA A 291 -14.63 -16.74 -4.90
CA ALA A 291 -13.98 -17.85 -5.60
C ALA A 291 -14.23 -19.19 -4.89
N PHE A 292 -14.12 -19.24 -3.57
CA PHE A 292 -14.39 -20.47 -2.80
C PHE A 292 -15.84 -20.92 -2.93
N ARG A 293 -16.79 -19.98 -2.91
CA ARG A 293 -18.20 -20.27 -3.18
C ARG A 293 -18.42 -20.84 -4.57
N GLN A 294 -17.74 -20.30 -5.56
CA GLN A 294 -17.86 -20.73 -6.93
C GLN A 294 -17.27 -22.14 -7.18
N TYR A 295 -16.13 -22.45 -6.55
CA TYR A 295 -15.37 -23.66 -6.86
C TYR A 295 -15.55 -24.80 -5.85
N ILE A 296 -15.84 -24.50 -4.58
CA ILE A 296 -15.80 -25.48 -3.48
C ILE A 296 -17.15 -25.65 -2.80
N ASP A 297 -17.73 -24.58 -2.23
CA ASP A 297 -19.00 -24.64 -1.49
C ASP A 297 -19.80 -23.34 -1.64
N ALA A 298 -20.86 -23.38 -2.44
CA ALA A 298 -21.74 -22.23 -2.72
C ALA A 298 -22.36 -21.60 -1.46
N ASP A 299 -22.52 -22.38 -0.40
CA ASP A 299 -23.13 -21.96 0.86
C ASP A 299 -22.08 -21.52 1.91
N ALA A 300 -20.78 -21.50 1.55
CA ALA A 300 -19.70 -21.15 2.46
C ALA A 300 -19.88 -19.73 3.03
N SER A 301 -19.71 -19.56 4.35
CA SER A 301 -19.90 -18.27 5.01
C SER A 301 -18.95 -18.09 6.19
N PRO A 302 -18.41 -16.88 6.42
CA PRO A 302 -17.68 -16.59 7.64
C PRO A 302 -18.55 -16.72 8.90
N PHE A 303 -19.87 -16.65 8.75
CA PHE A 303 -20.85 -16.73 9.84
C PHE A 303 -21.65 -18.05 9.83
N ALA A 304 -21.10 -19.11 9.23
CA ALA A 304 -21.82 -20.38 9.10
C ALA A 304 -21.98 -21.13 10.44
N ASP A 305 -23.24 -21.39 10.83
CA ASP A 305 -23.56 -22.27 11.97
C ASP A 305 -23.16 -23.73 11.70
N LYS A 306 -23.45 -24.20 10.49
CA LYS A 306 -23.19 -25.57 10.06
C LYS A 306 -21.71 -25.76 9.78
N VAL A 307 -21.09 -26.72 10.46
CA VAL A 307 -19.66 -27.05 10.31
C VAL A 307 -19.23 -27.22 8.86
N ARG A 308 -20.07 -27.86 8.02
CA ARG A 308 -19.76 -28.10 6.60
C ARG A 308 -19.61 -26.82 5.75
N ASN A 309 -20.19 -25.71 6.20
CA ASN A 309 -20.23 -24.43 5.49
C ASN A 309 -19.27 -23.40 6.09
N ARG A 310 -18.50 -23.77 7.12
CA ARG A 310 -17.49 -22.92 7.72
C ARG A 310 -16.30 -22.80 6.78
N LEU A 311 -15.72 -21.61 6.77
CA LEU A 311 -14.49 -21.38 6.03
C LEU A 311 -13.33 -22.17 6.65
N PRO A 312 -12.42 -22.72 5.84
CA PRO A 312 -11.18 -23.31 6.31
C PRO A 312 -10.35 -22.33 7.15
N ASP A 313 -9.45 -22.85 7.98
CA ASP A 313 -8.65 -22.07 8.93
C ASP A 313 -7.60 -21.13 8.28
N TYR A 314 -7.42 -21.24 6.96
CA TYR A 314 -6.62 -20.34 6.14
C TYR A 314 -7.37 -19.10 5.63
N PHE A 315 -8.68 -18.98 5.87
CA PHE A 315 -9.43 -17.73 5.71
C PHE A 315 -9.16 -16.79 6.88
N ILE A 316 -7.98 -16.17 6.85
CA ILE A 316 -7.46 -15.26 7.88
C ILE A 316 -7.76 -13.82 7.51
N THR A 317 -8.25 -13.05 8.48
CA THR A 317 -8.48 -11.61 8.35
C THR A 317 -7.37 -10.80 8.98
N ALA A 318 -7.39 -9.49 8.74
CA ALA A 318 -6.46 -8.54 9.34
C ALA A 318 -6.45 -8.56 10.88
N GLN A 319 -7.55 -8.93 11.53
CA GLN A 319 -7.66 -9.01 12.99
C GLN A 319 -7.06 -10.28 13.60
N ASP A 320 -6.97 -11.35 12.80
CA ASP A 320 -6.44 -12.65 13.24
C ASP A 320 -4.90 -12.71 13.24
N ILE A 321 -4.25 -11.66 12.72
CA ILE A 321 -2.81 -11.61 12.48
C ILE A 321 -2.13 -10.81 13.59
N SER A 322 -1.11 -11.41 14.21
CA SER A 322 -0.33 -10.70 15.23
C SER A 322 0.51 -9.57 14.63
N PRO A 323 0.83 -8.51 15.40
CA PRO A 323 1.70 -7.43 14.93
C PRO A 323 3.06 -7.92 14.40
N ARG A 324 3.65 -8.96 15.02
CA ARG A 324 4.91 -9.56 14.56
C ARG A 324 4.78 -10.22 13.20
N GLN A 325 3.68 -10.94 12.94
CA GLN A 325 3.43 -11.55 11.63
C GLN A 325 3.24 -10.49 10.55
N HIS A 326 2.58 -9.36 10.84
CA HIS A 326 2.53 -8.24 9.91
C HIS A 326 3.92 -7.71 9.56
N VAL A 327 4.79 -7.53 10.57
CA VAL A 327 6.19 -7.11 10.37
C VAL A 327 6.97 -8.12 9.54
N ASP A 328 6.82 -9.42 9.82
CA ASP A 328 7.54 -10.48 9.09
C ASP A 328 7.14 -10.54 7.61
N MET A 329 5.86 -10.35 7.29
CA MET A 329 5.38 -10.29 5.91
C MET A 329 5.91 -9.06 5.17
N GLN A 330 5.93 -7.91 5.83
CA GLN A 330 6.55 -6.70 5.27
C GLN A 330 8.05 -6.90 5.04
N ALA A 331 8.77 -7.49 6.01
CA ALA A 331 10.19 -7.75 5.91
C ALA A 331 10.54 -8.71 4.77
N ALA A 332 9.73 -9.74 4.56
CA ALA A 332 9.89 -10.70 3.47
C ALA A 332 9.82 -10.03 2.09
N ALA A 333 8.80 -9.20 1.87
CA ALA A 333 8.66 -8.44 0.63
C ALA A 333 9.76 -7.38 0.48
N GLN A 334 10.05 -6.62 1.54
CA GLN A 334 10.90 -5.42 1.45
C GLN A 334 12.32 -5.71 0.97
N LYS A 335 12.84 -6.92 1.20
CA LYS A 335 14.12 -7.37 0.63
C LYS A 335 14.22 -7.06 -0.87
N TRP A 336 13.12 -7.20 -1.61
CA TRP A 336 13.06 -7.08 -3.07
C TRP A 336 12.25 -5.85 -3.54
N ILE A 337 11.98 -4.92 -2.62
CA ILE A 337 11.37 -3.63 -2.94
C ILE A 337 12.45 -2.55 -2.86
N ASP A 338 12.79 -1.92 -3.99
CA ASP A 338 13.83 -0.89 -4.05
C ASP A 338 13.36 0.47 -3.52
N SER A 339 12.10 0.85 -3.74
CA SER A 339 11.44 1.98 -3.09
C SER A 339 10.96 1.60 -1.68
N SER A 340 9.65 1.47 -1.42
CA SER A 340 9.11 1.12 -0.10
C SER A 340 7.72 0.45 -0.22
N ILE A 341 7.11 0.14 0.92
CA ILE A 341 5.86 -0.61 1.05
C ILE A 341 4.90 0.19 1.93
N SER A 342 3.68 0.41 1.44
CA SER A 342 2.55 0.79 2.28
C SER A 342 2.02 -0.46 2.97
N LYS A 343 2.28 -0.60 4.27
CA LYS A 343 1.77 -1.69 5.10
C LYS A 343 1.23 -1.15 6.43
N THR A 344 0.03 -1.59 6.79
CA THR A 344 -0.59 -1.34 8.08
C THR A 344 -0.38 -2.53 9.01
N ILE A 345 0.25 -2.31 10.16
CA ILE A 345 0.33 -3.30 11.24
C ILE A 345 -0.89 -3.07 12.14
N ASN A 346 -1.90 -3.93 12.01
CA ASN A 346 -3.07 -3.85 12.89
C ASN A 346 -2.68 -4.29 14.30
N VAL A 347 -3.09 -3.51 15.28
CA VAL A 347 -2.79 -3.71 16.69
C VAL A 347 -4.11 -3.85 17.45
N PRO A 348 -4.30 -4.95 18.22
CA PRO A 348 -5.48 -5.12 19.05
C PRO A 348 -5.75 -3.96 20.01
N SER A 349 -7.02 -3.67 20.28
CA SER A 349 -7.40 -2.58 21.17
C SER A 349 -6.92 -2.79 22.61
N ASP A 350 -6.77 -4.04 23.05
CA ASP A 350 -6.28 -4.44 24.37
C ASP A 350 -4.77 -4.76 24.40
N PHE A 351 -4.03 -4.44 23.34
CA PHE A 351 -2.61 -4.77 23.22
C PHE A 351 -1.77 -4.05 24.30
N PRO A 352 -0.93 -4.76 25.08
CA PRO A 352 -0.11 -4.15 26.14
C PRO A 352 0.82 -3.07 25.59
N TYR A 353 0.95 -1.95 26.31
CA TYR A 353 1.77 -0.82 25.86
C TYR A 353 3.26 -1.14 25.75
N ASP A 354 3.80 -2.00 26.62
CA ASP A 354 5.20 -2.38 26.53
C ASP A 354 5.47 -3.28 25.31
N ASP A 355 4.57 -4.22 25.01
CA ASP A 355 4.63 -5.02 23.78
C ASP A 355 4.43 -4.18 22.51
N PHE A 356 3.68 -3.07 22.59
CA PHE A 356 3.47 -2.16 21.48
C PHE A 356 4.78 -1.49 21.03
N LYS A 357 5.63 -1.06 21.98
CA LYS A 357 6.93 -0.44 21.66
C LYS A 357 7.83 -1.42 20.92
N ASP A 358 7.78 -2.69 21.29
CA ASP A 358 8.58 -3.75 20.68
C ASP A 358 8.26 -3.96 19.20
N ILE A 359 7.08 -3.53 18.71
CA ILE A 359 6.75 -3.57 17.28
C ILE A 359 7.73 -2.72 16.47
N TYR A 360 7.99 -1.48 16.92
CA TYR A 360 8.92 -0.57 16.23
C TYR A 360 10.36 -1.04 16.35
N GLN A 361 10.76 -1.53 17.52
CA GLN A 361 12.10 -2.09 17.74
C GLN A 361 12.31 -3.32 16.85
N TYR A 362 11.33 -4.22 16.76
CA TYR A 362 11.38 -5.39 15.89
C TYR A 362 11.41 -5.01 14.40
N ALA A 363 10.61 -4.02 13.99
CA ALA A 363 10.64 -3.49 12.63
C ALA A 363 12.02 -2.92 12.27
N TYR A 364 12.64 -2.18 13.19
CA TYR A 364 14.00 -1.65 13.05
C TYR A 364 15.04 -2.78 12.93
N GLU A 365 14.98 -3.79 13.80
CA GLU A 365 15.86 -4.96 13.76
C GLU A 365 15.74 -5.76 12.46
N LYS A 366 14.54 -5.79 11.87
CA LYS A 366 14.29 -6.38 10.54
C LYS A 366 14.77 -5.50 9.37
N GLY A 367 15.23 -4.28 9.65
CA GLY A 367 15.67 -3.32 8.64
C GLY A 367 14.52 -2.74 7.82
N LEU A 368 13.32 -2.61 8.40
CA LEU A 368 12.19 -2.01 7.70
C LEU A 368 12.44 -0.53 7.38
N LYS A 369 12.08 -0.10 6.16
CA LYS A 369 12.19 1.28 5.66
C LYS A 369 11.12 2.19 6.28
N GLY A 370 10.04 1.61 6.78
CA GLY A 370 8.95 2.29 7.46
C GLY A 370 8.08 1.31 8.24
N CYS A 371 7.35 1.81 9.23
CA CYS A 371 6.49 1.01 10.10
C CYS A 371 5.26 1.83 10.48
N THR A 372 4.08 1.41 10.01
CA THR A 372 2.80 2.09 10.31
C THR A 372 1.93 1.15 11.13
N THR A 373 1.54 1.57 12.32
CA THR A 373 0.63 0.82 13.20
C THR A 373 -0.76 1.44 13.16
N PHE A 374 -1.80 0.61 13.14
CA PHE A 374 -3.18 1.04 13.32
C PHE A 374 -3.79 0.27 14.49
N ARG A 375 -4.21 0.99 15.54
CA ARG A 375 -4.95 0.44 16.67
C ARG A 375 -6.36 1.00 16.62
N PHE A 376 -7.35 0.11 16.60
CA PHE A 376 -8.75 0.53 16.64
C PHE A 376 -9.05 1.23 17.98
N ASN A 377 -9.68 2.41 17.92
CA ASN A 377 -10.13 3.13 19.10
C ASN A 377 -11.66 3.36 19.02
N PRO A 378 -12.47 2.56 19.72
CA PRO A 378 -13.93 2.66 19.66
C PRO A 378 -14.47 4.06 20.01
N GLU A 379 -13.78 4.80 20.87
CA GLU A 379 -14.22 6.13 21.33
C GLU A 379 -13.94 7.25 20.32
N ALA A 380 -13.03 7.02 19.38
CA ALA A 380 -12.57 8.02 18.41
C ALA A 380 -12.80 7.61 16.94
N PHE A 381 -13.12 6.34 16.67
CA PHE A 381 -13.13 5.81 15.32
C PHE A 381 -14.51 5.89 14.66
N GLN A 382 -14.57 6.63 13.56
CA GLN A 382 -15.65 6.62 12.57
C GLN A 382 -15.06 6.11 11.25
N GLY A 383 -15.10 4.79 11.05
CA GLY A 383 -14.49 4.13 9.89
C GLY A 383 -15.42 4.03 8.69
N VAL A 384 -14.86 4.03 7.48
CA VAL A 384 -15.60 3.74 6.22
C VAL A 384 -15.90 2.24 6.07
N LEU A 385 -15.12 1.39 6.73
CA LEU A 385 -15.30 -0.06 6.80
C LEU A 385 -15.74 -0.40 8.21
N VAL A 386 -16.90 -1.03 8.36
CA VAL A 386 -17.46 -1.39 9.66
C VAL A 386 -17.98 -2.82 9.59
N THR A 387 -17.61 -3.66 10.54
CA THR A 387 -18.21 -4.99 10.70
C THR A 387 -19.49 -4.89 11.54
N GLU A 388 -20.36 -5.89 11.51
CA GLU A 388 -21.57 -5.89 12.37
C GLU A 388 -21.20 -5.90 13.87
N GLN A 389 -20.13 -6.59 14.22
CA GLN A 389 -19.64 -6.65 15.59
C GLN A 389 -19.09 -5.29 16.07
N ASP A 390 -18.43 -4.52 15.19
CA ASP A 390 -17.98 -3.15 15.52
C ASP A 390 -19.17 -2.21 15.76
N LEU A 391 -20.23 -2.33 14.95
CA LEU A 391 -21.47 -1.57 15.11
C LEU A 391 -22.18 -1.90 16.42
N GLU A 392 -22.30 -3.19 16.77
CA GLU A 392 -22.96 -3.63 18.01
C GLU A 392 -22.27 -3.15 19.27
N ASN A 393 -20.94 -3.03 19.24
CA ASN A 393 -20.14 -2.68 20.40
C ASN A 393 -19.96 -1.16 20.59
N THR A 394 -20.37 -0.34 19.61
CA THR A 394 -20.21 1.11 19.66
C THR A 394 -21.54 1.78 20.02
N ILE A 395 -21.55 2.63 21.06
CA ILE A 395 -22.74 3.39 21.49
C ILE A 395 -22.65 4.81 20.95
N TYR A 396 -23.64 5.20 20.15
CA TYR A 396 -23.81 6.52 19.59
C TYR A 396 -24.80 7.33 20.44
N SER A 397 -24.50 8.61 20.63
CA SER A 397 -25.29 9.50 21.49
C SER A 397 -25.87 10.64 20.65
N PHE A 398 -27.19 10.78 20.67
CA PHE A 398 -27.93 11.83 19.97
C PHE A 398 -28.52 12.80 20.98
N THR A 399 -28.42 14.10 20.71
CA THR A 399 -29.12 15.11 21.50
C THR A 399 -30.36 15.54 20.71
N LEU A 400 -31.54 15.35 21.29
CA LEU A 400 -32.82 15.75 20.72
C LEU A 400 -33.05 17.26 20.91
N GLU A 401 -34.02 17.82 20.18
CA GLU A 401 -34.37 19.25 20.26
C GLU A 401 -34.81 19.69 21.67
N ASP A 402 -35.40 18.78 22.45
CA ASP A 402 -35.80 19.02 23.83
C ASP A 402 -34.63 18.93 24.84
N GLY A 403 -33.41 18.70 24.34
CA GLY A 403 -32.20 18.54 25.14
C GLY A 403 -32.00 17.16 25.74
N ALA A 404 -32.93 16.21 25.53
CA ALA A 404 -32.75 14.84 25.97
C ALA A 404 -31.66 14.12 25.15
N THR A 405 -30.95 13.19 25.81
CA THR A 405 -29.93 12.38 25.15
C THR A 405 -30.43 10.97 24.94
N VAL A 406 -30.40 10.49 23.70
CA VAL A 406 -30.70 9.11 23.33
C VAL A 406 -29.40 8.39 23.01
N ARG A 407 -29.20 7.20 23.58
CA ARG A 407 -28.01 6.37 23.35
C ARG A 407 -28.43 5.08 22.68
N LEU A 408 -27.80 4.76 21.56
CA LEU A 408 -28.14 3.61 20.72
C LEU A 408 -26.87 2.90 20.30
N LYS A 409 -26.92 1.57 20.21
CA LYS A 409 -25.85 0.81 19.57
C LYS A 409 -25.82 1.11 18.08
N GLY A 410 -24.65 1.05 17.47
CA GLY A 410 -24.44 1.42 16.07
C GLY A 410 -25.31 0.69 15.06
N ASN A 411 -25.73 -0.54 15.36
CA ASN A 411 -26.60 -1.36 14.51
C ASN A 411 -28.10 -1.18 14.76
N GLU A 412 -28.52 -0.43 15.80
CA GLU A 412 -29.93 -0.17 16.06
C GLU A 412 -30.52 0.72 14.95
N GLU A 413 -31.73 0.36 14.48
CA GLU A 413 -32.45 1.12 13.48
C GLU A 413 -33.23 2.29 14.11
N VAL A 414 -33.14 3.46 13.49
CA VAL A 414 -33.76 4.73 13.88
C VAL A 414 -34.42 5.36 12.68
N GLU A 415 -35.66 5.80 12.84
CA GLU A 415 -36.33 6.67 11.87
C GLU A 415 -35.91 8.13 12.10
N TYR A 416 -35.43 8.81 11.06
CA TYR A 416 -35.10 10.23 11.08
C TYR A 416 -35.43 10.87 9.73
N ASP A 417 -36.14 12.00 9.74
CA ASP A 417 -36.60 12.71 8.52
C ASP A 417 -37.38 11.83 7.52
N GLY A 418 -38.16 10.87 8.04
CA GLY A 418 -39.00 9.95 7.25
C GLY A 418 -38.24 8.81 6.55
N GLU A 419 -36.95 8.63 6.85
CA GLU A 419 -36.15 7.50 6.37
C GLU A 419 -35.58 6.68 7.54
N MET A 420 -35.41 5.37 7.33
CA MET A 420 -34.79 4.47 8.32
C MET A 420 -33.27 4.47 8.16
N HIS A 421 -32.56 4.58 9.28
CA HIS A 421 -31.11 4.59 9.37
C HIS A 421 -30.63 3.64 10.45
N THR A 422 -29.41 3.12 10.33
CA THR A 422 -28.70 2.63 11.52
C THR A 422 -28.20 3.82 12.35
N ALA A 423 -28.10 3.68 13.66
CA ALA A 423 -27.60 4.74 14.55
C ALA A 423 -26.22 5.26 14.10
N ALA A 424 -25.29 4.37 13.73
CA ALA A 424 -23.98 4.80 13.22
C ALA A 424 -24.10 5.69 11.96
N ASN A 425 -24.95 5.30 11.00
CA ASN A 425 -25.13 6.04 9.75
C ASN A 425 -25.79 7.41 9.98
N LEU A 426 -26.78 7.46 10.88
CA LEU A 426 -27.44 8.71 11.25
C LEU A 426 -26.47 9.67 11.94
N TYR A 427 -25.68 9.17 12.89
CA TYR A 427 -24.70 9.98 13.61
C TYR A 427 -23.66 10.60 12.66
N ASP A 428 -23.13 9.81 11.74
CA ASP A 428 -22.18 10.30 10.74
C ASP A 428 -22.80 11.34 9.81
N ALA A 429 -24.01 11.08 9.31
CA ALA A 429 -24.67 11.99 8.38
C ALA A 429 -25.10 13.31 9.03
N LEU A 430 -25.45 13.31 10.31
CA LEU A 430 -25.67 14.54 11.09
C LEU A 430 -24.36 15.32 11.30
N LYS A 431 -23.27 14.63 11.64
CA LYS A 431 -21.93 15.25 11.82
C LYS A 431 -21.38 15.86 10.53
N GLU A 432 -21.54 15.17 9.41
CA GLU A 432 -21.11 15.61 8.08
C GLU A 432 -22.03 16.70 7.47
N GLY A 433 -23.18 16.98 8.11
CA GLY A 433 -24.14 17.99 7.66
C GLY A 433 -24.87 17.61 6.37
N TYR A 434 -25.11 16.31 6.14
CA TYR A 434 -25.84 15.81 4.97
C TYR A 434 -27.36 16.06 5.07
N TYR A 435 -27.91 16.11 6.29
CA TYR A 435 -29.32 16.44 6.51
C TYR A 435 -29.52 17.96 6.65
N GLY A 436 -30.51 18.50 5.91
CA GLY A 436 -30.83 19.92 5.84
C GLY A 436 -30.28 20.70 4.64
N LYS A 437 -29.57 20.05 3.69
CA LYS A 437 -29.03 20.69 2.48
C LYS A 437 -29.84 20.50 1.19
N PHE A 438 -30.98 19.82 1.25
CA PHE A 438 -31.87 19.58 0.10
C PHE A 438 -33.32 19.87 0.42
#